data_AF-A0A1R1Y2G3-F1
#
_entry.id   AF-A0A1R1Y2G3-F1
#
_cell.length_a   1.000
_cell.length_b   1.000
_cell.length_c   1.000
_cell.angle_alpha   90.00
_cell.angle_beta   90.00
_cell.angle_gamma   90.00
#
_symmetry.space_group_name_H-M   'P 1'
#
loop_
_entity.id
_entity.type
_entity.pdbx_description
1 polymer ?
#
loop_
_entity_poly.entity_id
_entity_poly.type
_entity_poly.pdbx_seq_one_letter_code
_entity_poly.pdbx_strand_id
1 'polypeptide(L)'
;MMVPNKDHKPNDYSETDFYPRPSHADWTYLKKYGVKASSGGGRASARETIGRVAAGSIAEKYLKQVHNVEIVSFVSSVGKAKLECLGSITDDTKSKEFFDLIQNVTRQDVDVTPTRCPDKKTAELITQEIMRRKEENNSIGGTITCVIRNCPIGLGEPCFDKLEAKLAHAMLSIPATKGFEIGSGFLGTQLSGREHNDAFVSDGKGGLRTVKNHSGGIQGGISNGENIYFTVAFKPAATISVTQETATYDGKTGTLETRGRHDPCVASRAVPIVESMAALVIME
;
A
#
# COMPACT_ATOMS: atom_id res chain seq x y z
N MET A 1 13.41 19.99 -0.29
CA MET A 1 14.41 18.89 -0.34
C MET A 1 14.70 18.56 -1.79
N MET A 2 15.94 18.24 -2.15
CA MET A 2 16.34 17.86 -3.52
C MET A 2 17.00 16.48 -3.50
N VAL A 3 16.65 15.59 -4.44
CA VAL A 3 17.25 14.25 -4.53
C VAL A 3 17.82 13.97 -5.93
N PRO A 4 19.16 13.95 -6.10
CA PRO A 4 19.80 13.69 -7.38
C PRO A 4 19.48 12.30 -7.97
N ASN A 5 19.46 12.19 -9.31
CA ASN A 5 19.33 10.92 -10.01
C ASN A 5 20.65 10.55 -10.70
N LYS A 6 21.28 9.44 -10.28
CA LYS A 6 22.55 8.97 -10.84
C LYS A 6 22.39 8.01 -12.02
N ASP A 7 21.19 7.47 -12.25
CA ASP A 7 20.91 6.40 -13.22
C ASP A 7 20.09 6.88 -14.43
N HIS A 8 20.33 8.11 -14.89
CA HIS A 8 19.65 8.64 -16.07
C HIS A 8 20.24 8.03 -17.36
N LYS A 9 19.53 7.08 -17.96
CA LYS A 9 19.87 6.46 -19.26
C LYS A 9 18.85 6.91 -20.33
N PRO A 10 19.23 7.80 -21.26
CA PRO A 10 18.28 8.40 -22.21
C PRO A 10 17.69 7.44 -23.26
N ASN A 11 18.42 6.38 -23.64
CA ASN A 11 18.12 5.60 -24.85
C ASN A 11 17.40 4.27 -24.60
N ASP A 12 17.01 3.94 -23.36
CA ASP A 12 16.44 2.62 -23.01
C ASP A 12 14.93 2.47 -23.34
N TYR A 13 14.29 3.45 -24.02
CA TYR A 13 12.82 3.52 -24.15
C TYR A 13 12.26 3.68 -25.57
N SER A 14 13.05 3.51 -26.63
CA SER A 14 12.62 3.78 -28.02
C SER A 14 11.39 2.98 -28.48
N GLU A 15 11.18 1.76 -27.98
CA GLU A 15 9.98 0.97 -28.35
C GLU A 15 8.67 1.58 -27.80
N THR A 16 8.75 2.31 -26.69
CA THR A 16 7.59 2.99 -26.11
C THR A 16 7.13 4.18 -26.95
N ASP A 17 7.93 4.59 -27.95
CA ASP A 17 7.56 5.65 -28.90
C ASP A 17 6.40 5.22 -29.81
N PHE A 18 6.35 3.95 -30.17
CA PHE A 18 5.34 3.40 -31.07
C PHE A 18 4.15 2.77 -30.33
N TYR A 19 4.40 2.18 -29.16
CA TYR A 19 3.40 1.46 -28.40
C TYR A 19 3.17 2.07 -27.01
N PRO A 20 1.93 2.31 -26.57
CA PRO A 20 1.63 2.49 -25.16
C PRO A 20 1.93 1.17 -24.43
N ARG A 21 2.62 1.25 -23.28
CA ARG A 21 2.87 0.04 -22.50
C ARG A 21 1.55 -0.40 -21.88
N PRO A 22 1.20 -1.70 -21.97
CA PRO A 22 0.00 -2.22 -21.34
C PRO A 22 -0.04 -1.84 -19.86
N SER A 23 -1.21 -1.40 -19.39
CA SER A 23 -1.42 -1.12 -17.97
C SER A 23 -0.57 0.06 -17.40
N HIS A 24 0.06 0.87 -18.25
CA HIS A 24 0.71 2.14 -17.89
C HIS A 24 -0.13 3.35 -18.26
N ALA A 25 0.37 4.53 -17.94
CA ALA A 25 -0.31 5.80 -18.15
C ALA A 25 -0.05 6.42 -19.53
N ASP A 26 0.72 5.76 -20.41
CA ASP A 26 1.23 6.34 -21.66
C ASP A 26 0.12 6.93 -22.54
N TRP A 27 -0.93 6.15 -22.80
CA TRP A 27 -2.07 6.57 -23.60
C TRP A 27 -2.90 7.66 -22.93
N THR A 28 -3.23 7.47 -21.65
CA THR A 28 -4.12 8.39 -20.92
C THR A 28 -3.46 9.74 -20.69
N TYR A 29 -2.14 9.78 -20.48
CA TYR A 29 -1.38 11.02 -20.39
C TYR A 29 -1.31 11.73 -21.75
N LEU A 30 -1.05 11.00 -22.83
CA LEU A 30 -1.06 11.58 -24.17
C LEU A 30 -2.43 12.20 -24.49
N LYS A 31 -3.53 11.52 -24.15
CA LYS A 31 -4.88 12.04 -24.38
C LYS A 31 -5.26 13.21 -23.50
N LYS A 32 -4.81 13.22 -22.24
CA LYS A 32 -5.11 14.32 -21.31
C LYS A 32 -4.31 15.58 -21.61
N TYR A 33 -3.03 15.43 -21.97
CA TYR A 33 -2.09 16.56 -22.05
C TYR A 33 -1.61 16.88 -23.48
N GLY A 34 -1.91 16.03 -24.46
CA GLY A 34 -1.48 16.22 -25.86
C GLY A 34 0.02 16.01 -26.09
N VAL A 35 0.79 15.69 -25.03
CA VAL A 35 2.24 15.52 -25.08
C VAL A 35 2.66 14.18 -24.53
N LYS A 36 3.65 13.57 -25.17
CA LYS A 36 4.25 12.31 -24.74
C LYS A 36 5.41 12.59 -23.79
N ALA A 37 5.59 11.73 -22.78
CA ALA A 37 6.77 11.80 -21.94
C ALA A 37 8.02 11.39 -22.75
N SER A 38 9.05 12.23 -22.73
CA SER A 38 10.34 11.95 -23.39
C SER A 38 11.17 10.88 -22.67
N SER A 39 10.81 10.51 -21.44
CA SER A 39 11.60 9.63 -20.58
C SER A 39 10.73 8.55 -19.92
N GLY A 40 10.53 7.42 -20.58
CA GLY A 40 9.87 6.24 -20.02
C GLY A 40 8.53 6.53 -19.30
N GLY A 41 8.51 6.46 -17.96
CA GLY A 41 7.30 6.73 -17.15
C GLY A 41 6.95 8.21 -16.91
N GLY A 42 7.84 9.15 -17.22
CA GLY A 42 7.66 10.58 -16.97
C GLY A 42 7.18 10.90 -15.55
N ARG A 43 6.22 11.83 -15.42
CA ARG A 43 5.60 12.21 -14.13
C ARG A 43 4.78 11.08 -13.48
N ALA A 44 4.31 10.11 -14.26
CA ALA A 44 3.58 8.95 -13.75
C ALA A 44 4.51 7.88 -13.11
N SER A 45 5.83 8.04 -13.23
CA SER A 45 6.82 7.13 -12.67
C SER A 45 6.75 7.08 -11.14
N ALA A 46 6.96 5.89 -10.58
CA ALA A 46 7.12 5.71 -9.14
C ALA A 46 8.32 6.47 -8.56
N ARG A 47 9.22 7.04 -9.37
CA ARG A 47 10.27 7.94 -8.87
C ARG A 47 9.72 9.10 -8.04
N GLU A 48 8.51 9.54 -8.33
CA GLU A 48 7.83 10.62 -7.60
C GLU A 48 7.67 10.34 -6.11
N THR A 49 7.50 9.07 -5.74
CA THR A 49 7.23 8.67 -4.35
C THR A 49 8.39 8.97 -3.41
N ILE A 50 9.60 9.24 -3.94
CA ILE A 50 10.72 9.73 -3.14
C ILE A 50 10.40 11.06 -2.44
N GLY A 51 9.62 11.93 -3.10
CA GLY A 51 9.16 13.19 -2.53
C GLY A 51 8.15 12.95 -1.41
N ARG A 52 7.27 11.96 -1.57
CA ARG A 52 6.31 11.54 -0.55
C ARG A 52 7.02 11.00 0.68
N VAL A 53 8.02 10.13 0.49
CA VAL A 53 8.81 9.57 1.61
C VAL A 53 9.61 10.65 2.33
N ALA A 54 10.22 11.58 1.59
CA ALA A 54 10.90 12.73 2.17
C ALA A 54 9.98 13.59 3.05
N ALA A 55 8.79 13.91 2.57
CA ALA A 55 7.80 14.68 3.34
C ALA A 55 7.25 13.88 4.52
N GLY A 56 6.89 12.62 4.31
CA GLY A 56 6.39 11.72 5.34
C GLY A 56 7.39 11.49 6.46
N SER A 57 8.70 11.45 6.18
CA SER A 57 9.73 11.35 7.22
C SER A 57 9.72 12.53 8.19
N ILE A 58 9.38 13.73 7.72
CA ILE A 58 9.24 14.92 8.58
C ILE A 58 7.95 14.80 9.40
N ALA A 59 6.84 14.44 8.75
CA ALA A 59 5.55 14.27 9.40
C ALA A 59 5.59 13.22 10.50
N GLU A 60 6.15 12.05 10.20
CA GLU A 60 6.28 10.97 11.15
C GLU A 60 7.16 11.34 12.35
N LYS A 61 8.26 12.06 12.11
CA LYS A 61 9.12 12.56 13.20
C LYS A 61 8.33 13.47 14.14
N TYR A 62 7.55 14.40 13.60
CA TYR A 62 6.69 15.28 14.41
C TYR A 62 5.65 14.46 15.20
N LEU A 63 4.90 13.59 14.51
CA LEU A 63 3.87 12.76 15.10
C LEU A 63 4.41 11.89 16.24
N LYS A 64 5.60 11.30 16.07
CA LYS A 64 6.27 10.52 17.11
C LYS A 64 6.70 11.38 18.30
N GLN A 65 7.23 12.57 18.07
CA GLN A 65 7.74 13.43 19.16
C GLN A 65 6.63 14.11 19.95
N VAL A 66 5.54 14.51 19.31
CA VAL A 66 4.47 15.30 19.94
C VAL A 66 3.33 14.43 20.46
N HIS A 67 2.96 13.38 19.73
CA HIS A 67 1.80 12.54 20.04
C HIS A 67 2.16 11.08 20.33
N ASN A 68 3.44 10.70 20.24
CA ASN A 68 3.89 9.31 20.36
C ASN A 68 3.18 8.34 19.38
N VAL A 69 2.72 8.86 18.24
CA VAL A 69 2.14 8.06 17.16
C VAL A 69 3.22 7.17 16.56
N GLU A 70 2.87 5.92 16.30
CA GLU A 70 3.74 4.94 15.64
C GLU A 70 3.05 4.38 14.40
N ILE A 71 3.75 4.41 13.27
CA ILE A 71 3.24 3.91 11.99
C ILE A 71 4.16 2.80 11.53
N VAL A 72 3.60 1.60 11.34
CA VAL A 72 4.33 0.44 10.84
C VAL A 72 3.53 -0.22 9.74
N SER A 73 4.17 -0.50 8.62
CA SER A 73 3.59 -1.25 7.51
C SER A 73 4.42 -2.50 7.21
N PHE A 74 3.78 -3.51 6.67
CA PHE A 74 4.44 -4.74 6.24
C PHE A 74 3.70 -5.40 5.09
N VAL A 75 4.44 -6.19 4.30
CA VAL A 75 3.85 -7.02 3.25
C VAL A 75 3.07 -8.16 3.89
N SER A 76 1.76 -8.17 3.68
CA SER A 76 0.82 -9.15 4.23
C SER A 76 0.51 -10.30 3.25
N SER A 77 0.68 -10.06 1.94
CA SER A 77 0.62 -11.12 0.93
C SER A 77 1.35 -10.77 -0.36
N VAL A 78 1.77 -11.79 -1.11
CA VAL A 78 2.20 -11.71 -2.52
C VAL A 78 1.62 -12.91 -3.27
N GLY A 79 0.82 -12.64 -4.30
CA GLY A 79 0.07 -13.69 -4.99
C GLY A 79 -0.81 -14.50 -4.02
N LYS A 80 -0.57 -15.82 -3.96
CA LYS A 80 -1.28 -16.73 -3.04
C LYS A 80 -0.59 -16.88 -1.67
N ALA A 81 0.67 -16.47 -1.53
CA ALA A 81 1.38 -16.50 -0.27
C ALA A 81 0.90 -15.35 0.62
N LYS A 82 0.34 -15.64 1.79
CA LYS A 82 -0.22 -14.66 2.71
C LYS A 82 -0.05 -15.10 4.15
N LEU A 83 -0.07 -14.15 5.07
CA LEU A 83 -0.15 -14.43 6.50
C LEU A 83 -1.40 -15.25 6.80
N GLU A 84 -1.27 -16.28 7.65
CA GLU A 84 -2.40 -17.18 7.97
C GLU A 84 -3.51 -16.46 8.76
N CYS A 85 -3.13 -15.49 9.60
CA CYS A 85 -4.05 -14.64 10.36
C CYS A 85 -4.71 -13.53 9.52
N LEU A 86 -4.21 -13.25 8.30
CA LEU A 86 -4.74 -12.18 7.47
C LEU A 86 -6.17 -12.47 7.02
N GLY A 87 -7.05 -11.50 7.26
CA GLY A 87 -8.43 -11.58 6.80
C GLY A 87 -9.23 -12.66 7.55
N SER A 88 -8.97 -12.82 8.84
CA SER A 88 -9.68 -13.76 9.68
C SER A 88 -10.32 -13.03 10.86
N ILE A 89 -11.54 -12.51 10.65
CA ILE A 89 -12.32 -11.84 11.70
C ILE A 89 -13.41 -12.72 12.31
N THR A 90 -13.68 -13.88 11.70
CA THR A 90 -14.66 -14.89 12.14
C THR A 90 -14.06 -16.06 12.91
N ASP A 91 -12.73 -16.23 12.83
CA ASP A 91 -11.99 -17.24 13.59
C ASP A 91 -11.31 -16.53 14.75
N ASP A 92 -11.80 -16.76 15.97
CA ASP A 92 -11.33 -16.06 17.16
C ASP A 92 -9.82 -16.21 17.40
N THR A 93 -9.24 -17.37 17.05
CA THR A 93 -7.81 -17.63 17.26
C THR A 93 -6.99 -16.80 16.29
N LYS A 94 -7.32 -16.85 15.00
CA LYS A 94 -6.61 -16.10 13.96
C LYS A 94 -6.85 -14.60 14.05
N SER A 95 -8.05 -14.19 14.45
CA SER A 95 -8.39 -12.80 14.73
C SER A 95 -7.49 -12.25 15.84
N LYS A 96 -7.36 -13.01 16.94
CA LYS A 96 -6.45 -12.66 18.04
C LYS A 96 -5.00 -12.58 17.57
N GLU A 97 -4.51 -13.57 16.82
CA GLU A 97 -3.14 -13.54 16.25
C GLU A 97 -2.90 -12.31 15.37
N PHE A 98 -3.89 -11.91 14.57
CA PHE A 98 -3.79 -10.71 13.74
C PHE A 98 -3.73 -9.43 14.58
N PHE A 99 -4.61 -9.30 15.58
CA PHE A 99 -4.61 -8.14 16.46
C PHE A 99 -3.34 -8.07 17.33
N ASP A 100 -2.85 -9.21 17.81
CA ASP A 100 -1.57 -9.31 18.53
C ASP A 100 -0.39 -8.93 17.60
N LEU A 101 -0.41 -9.34 16.33
CA LEU A 101 0.61 -8.95 15.35
C LEU A 101 0.64 -7.43 15.14
N ILE A 102 -0.49 -6.80 14.78
CA ILE A 102 -0.52 -5.36 14.50
C ILE A 102 -0.28 -4.51 15.75
N GLN A 103 -0.61 -5.03 16.94
CA GLN A 103 -0.33 -4.35 18.20
C GLN A 103 1.18 -4.27 18.48
N ASN A 104 1.94 -5.31 18.11
CA ASN A 104 3.32 -5.49 18.58
C ASN A 104 4.40 -5.38 17.50
N VAL A 105 4.07 -5.56 16.21
CA VAL A 105 5.05 -5.54 15.12
C VAL A 105 5.85 -4.24 15.09
N THR A 106 7.15 -4.31 14.93
CA THR A 106 8.05 -3.16 14.85
C THR A 106 8.67 -3.04 13.46
N ARG A 107 9.23 -1.87 13.13
CA ARG A 107 10.02 -1.74 11.89
C ARG A 107 11.23 -2.66 11.86
N GLN A 108 11.83 -2.94 13.02
CA GLN A 108 12.91 -3.90 13.14
C GLN A 108 12.47 -5.30 12.71
N ASP A 109 11.29 -5.76 13.14
CA ASP A 109 10.76 -7.06 12.72
C ASP A 109 10.51 -7.12 11.21
N VAL A 110 10.03 -6.02 10.62
CA VAL A 110 9.74 -5.90 9.19
C VAL A 110 11.02 -5.87 8.36
N ASP A 111 12.04 -5.12 8.76
CA ASP A 111 13.26 -4.93 7.98
C ASP A 111 14.24 -6.13 8.05
N VAL A 112 13.96 -7.12 8.90
CA VAL A 112 14.76 -8.37 8.98
C VAL A 112 14.67 -9.18 7.67
N THR A 113 13.57 -9.11 6.94
CA THR A 113 13.39 -9.85 5.68
C THR A 113 13.40 -8.90 4.48
N PRO A 114 14.04 -9.27 3.34
CA PRO A 114 14.03 -8.43 2.14
C PRO A 114 12.61 -8.20 1.58
N THR A 115 11.70 -9.13 1.85
CA THR A 115 10.29 -9.05 1.43
C THR A 115 9.48 -8.11 2.31
N ARG A 116 10.00 -7.69 3.46
CA ARG A 116 9.32 -6.88 4.47
C ARG A 116 8.05 -7.53 5.02
N CYS A 117 8.08 -8.85 5.16
CA CYS A 117 7.06 -9.63 5.86
C CYS A 117 7.61 -10.04 7.23
N PRO A 118 6.89 -9.76 8.35
CA PRO A 118 7.38 -10.03 9.70
C PRO A 118 7.28 -11.51 10.10
N ASP A 119 6.44 -12.30 9.42
CA ASP A 119 6.36 -13.74 9.64
C ASP A 119 7.37 -14.47 8.74
N LYS A 120 8.33 -15.16 9.36
CA LYS A 120 9.43 -15.83 8.64
C LYS A 120 8.92 -16.88 7.65
N LYS A 121 7.95 -17.71 8.06
CA LYS A 121 7.38 -18.77 7.21
C LYS A 121 6.72 -18.16 5.97
N THR A 122 5.90 -17.14 6.14
CA THR A 122 5.25 -16.42 5.03
C THR A 122 6.28 -15.66 4.20
N ALA A 123 7.31 -15.07 4.80
CA ALA A 123 8.37 -14.37 4.08
C ALA A 123 9.14 -15.32 3.13
N GLU A 124 9.38 -16.57 3.53
CA GLU A 124 9.98 -17.60 2.68
C GLU A 124 9.06 -17.94 1.48
N LEU A 125 7.77 -18.16 1.72
CA LEU A 125 6.79 -18.43 0.65
C LEU A 125 6.67 -17.24 -0.32
N ILE A 126 6.65 -16.01 0.20
CA ILE A 126 6.67 -14.79 -0.61
C ILE A 126 7.94 -14.72 -1.44
N THR A 127 9.10 -15.03 -0.85
CA THR A 127 10.38 -15.02 -1.57
C THR A 127 10.36 -16.02 -2.72
N GLN A 128 9.87 -17.24 -2.48
CA GLN A 128 9.73 -18.27 -3.51
C GLN A 128 8.83 -17.80 -4.65
N GLU A 129 7.68 -17.21 -4.37
CA GLU A 129 6.77 -16.71 -5.41
C GLU A 129 7.40 -15.56 -6.21
N ILE A 130 8.07 -14.60 -5.56
CA ILE A 130 8.75 -13.50 -6.26
C ILE A 130 9.87 -14.03 -7.16
N MET A 131 10.68 -14.98 -6.67
CA MET A 131 11.77 -15.56 -7.43
C MET A 131 11.27 -16.37 -8.63
N ARG A 132 10.21 -17.17 -8.44
CA ARG A 132 9.56 -17.89 -9.54
C ARG A 132 9.07 -16.94 -10.63
N ARG A 133 8.42 -15.84 -10.27
CA ARG A 133 7.93 -14.84 -11.24
C ARG A 133 9.07 -14.14 -11.97
N LYS A 134 10.17 -13.88 -11.27
CA LYS A 134 11.39 -13.34 -11.87
C LYS A 134 11.99 -14.31 -12.90
N GLU A 135 12.04 -15.60 -12.61
CA GLU A 135 12.51 -16.64 -13.55
C GLU A 135 11.60 -16.76 -14.78
N GLU A 136 10.29 -16.55 -14.58
CA GLU A 136 9.29 -16.46 -15.65
C GLU A 136 9.33 -15.14 -16.44
N ASN A 137 10.26 -14.23 -16.15
CA ASN A 137 10.32 -12.87 -16.70
C ASN A 137 9.02 -12.06 -16.49
N ASN A 138 8.27 -12.41 -15.44
CA ASN A 138 6.94 -11.90 -15.13
C ASN A 138 6.95 -11.14 -13.80
N SER A 139 5.79 -10.64 -13.38
CA SER A 139 5.61 -9.95 -12.12
C SER A 139 4.37 -10.45 -11.39
N ILE A 140 4.26 -10.09 -10.11
CA ILE A 140 3.10 -10.38 -9.29
C ILE A 140 2.79 -9.22 -8.33
N GLY A 141 1.52 -9.13 -7.96
CA GLY A 141 1.02 -8.15 -7.01
C GLY A 141 1.04 -8.68 -5.58
N GLY A 142 0.62 -7.83 -4.64
CA GLY A 142 0.58 -8.16 -3.23
C GLY A 142 -0.23 -7.15 -2.43
N THR A 143 -0.32 -7.41 -1.13
CA THR A 143 -0.97 -6.50 -0.18
C THR A 143 0.00 -6.05 0.89
N ILE A 144 -0.22 -4.82 1.38
CA ILE A 144 0.50 -4.24 2.49
C ILE A 144 -0.51 -3.89 3.57
N THR A 145 -0.32 -4.39 4.78
CA THR A 145 -1.06 -3.95 5.96
C THR A 145 -0.28 -2.82 6.64
N CYS A 146 -0.97 -1.76 7.01
CA CYS A 146 -0.45 -0.66 7.82
C CYS A 146 -1.21 -0.60 9.13
N VAL A 147 -0.50 -0.31 10.22
CA VAL A 147 -1.07 0.02 11.52
C VAL A 147 -0.52 1.35 12.02
N ILE A 148 -1.41 2.16 12.58
CA ILE A 148 -1.14 3.44 13.22
C ILE A 148 -1.57 3.29 14.69
N ARG A 149 -0.60 3.26 15.59
CA ARG A 149 -0.79 3.14 17.04
C ARG A 149 -0.73 4.52 17.68
N ASN A 150 -1.43 4.67 18.80
CA ASN A 150 -1.51 5.91 19.59
C ASN A 150 -2.03 7.12 18.78
N CYS A 151 -2.91 6.87 17.80
CA CYS A 151 -3.55 7.95 17.06
C CYS A 151 -4.41 8.79 18.03
N PRO A 152 -4.29 10.13 18.05
CA PRO A 152 -5.17 10.98 18.85
C PRO A 152 -6.65 10.71 18.53
N ILE A 153 -7.50 10.75 19.55
CA ILE A 153 -8.96 10.68 19.38
C ILE A 153 -9.46 11.99 18.77
N GLY A 154 -10.38 11.92 17.81
CA GLY A 154 -11.04 13.10 17.26
C GLY A 154 -10.46 13.65 15.94
N LEU A 155 -9.53 12.94 15.30
CA LEU A 155 -9.01 13.32 13.97
C LEU A 155 -9.98 12.90 12.87
N GLY A 156 -10.21 13.79 11.90
CA GLY A 156 -11.08 13.58 10.74
C GLY A 156 -12.30 14.48 10.72
N GLU A 157 -12.90 14.64 9.54
CA GLU A 157 -14.09 15.46 9.34
C GLU A 157 -15.35 14.59 9.15
N PRO A 158 -16.55 15.06 9.57
CA PRO A 158 -17.73 14.22 9.64
C PRO A 158 -18.36 13.86 8.27
N CYS A 159 -18.06 14.57 7.19
CA CYS A 159 -18.78 14.43 5.91
C CYS A 159 -17.88 14.14 4.71
N PHE A 160 -17.10 15.12 4.24
CA PHE A 160 -16.35 15.01 2.98
C PHE A 160 -14.91 14.56 3.18
N ASP A 161 -14.29 14.97 4.28
CA ASP A 161 -12.89 14.74 4.59
C ASP A 161 -12.74 13.76 5.77
N LYS A 162 -13.60 12.73 5.77
CA LYS A 162 -13.51 11.60 6.71
C LYS A 162 -12.11 11.01 6.70
N LEU A 163 -11.60 10.64 7.87
CA LEU A 163 -10.23 10.17 8.01
C LEU A 163 -9.95 8.93 7.15
N GLU A 164 -10.87 7.96 7.12
CA GLU A 164 -10.76 6.79 6.25
C GLU A 164 -10.78 7.14 4.75
N ALA A 165 -11.50 8.20 4.36
CA ALA A 165 -11.54 8.67 2.98
C ALA A 165 -10.24 9.36 2.58
N LYS A 166 -9.63 10.15 3.47
CA LYS A 166 -8.30 10.76 3.26
C LYS A 166 -7.21 9.71 3.19
N LEU A 167 -7.23 8.72 4.08
CA LEU A 167 -6.33 7.57 4.03
C LEU A 167 -6.51 6.80 2.71
N ALA A 168 -7.74 6.49 2.31
CA ALA A 168 -8.02 5.82 1.04
C ALA A 168 -7.49 6.62 -0.15
N HIS A 169 -7.75 7.93 -0.20
CA HIS A 169 -7.24 8.81 -1.26
C HIS A 169 -5.71 8.81 -1.31
N ALA A 170 -5.06 8.96 -0.16
CA ALA A 170 -3.61 8.94 -0.04
C ALA A 170 -3.03 7.61 -0.54
N MET A 171 -3.59 6.48 -0.10
CA MET A 171 -3.11 5.15 -0.52
C MET A 171 -3.39 4.88 -1.99
N LEU A 172 -4.59 5.19 -2.50
CA LEU A 172 -4.96 4.97 -3.90
C LEU A 172 -4.24 5.91 -4.87
N SER A 173 -3.62 6.98 -4.38
CA SER A 173 -2.74 7.85 -5.17
C SER A 173 -1.33 7.27 -5.38
N ILE A 174 -0.98 6.18 -4.69
CA ILE A 174 0.33 5.52 -4.84
C ILE A 174 0.34 4.74 -6.17
N PRO A 175 1.43 4.76 -6.94
CA PRO A 175 1.53 3.97 -8.17
C PRO A 175 1.27 2.48 -7.92
N ALA A 176 0.57 1.86 -8.87
CA ALA A 176 0.17 0.43 -8.86
C ALA A 176 -0.89 0.02 -7.81
N THR A 177 -1.43 0.91 -6.98
CA THR A 177 -2.54 0.54 -6.09
C THR A 177 -3.86 0.31 -6.83
N LYS A 178 -4.66 -0.62 -6.32
CA LYS A 178 -5.98 -1.00 -6.87
C LYS A 178 -7.07 -1.23 -5.84
N GLY A 179 -6.73 -1.27 -4.55
CA GLY A 179 -7.70 -1.46 -3.49
C GLY A 179 -7.19 -0.88 -2.18
N PHE A 180 -8.14 -0.48 -1.34
CA PHE A 180 -7.93 0.00 0.01
C PHE A 180 -9.06 -0.54 0.87
N GLU A 181 -8.73 -1.13 2.01
CA GLU A 181 -9.69 -1.63 2.98
C GLU A 181 -9.26 -1.18 4.37
N ILE A 182 -10.19 -0.68 5.17
CA ILE A 182 -9.95 -0.26 6.55
C ILE A 182 -10.70 -1.17 7.53
N GLY A 183 -10.09 -1.42 8.69
CA GLY A 183 -10.69 -2.26 9.71
C GLY A 183 -10.97 -3.67 9.20
N SER A 184 -12.16 -4.19 9.48
CA SER A 184 -12.65 -5.48 8.99
C SER A 184 -12.80 -5.54 7.47
N GLY A 185 -12.72 -4.41 6.76
CA GLY A 185 -12.73 -4.34 5.31
C GLY A 185 -13.93 -5.04 4.68
N PHE A 186 -13.69 -5.71 3.55
CA PHE A 186 -14.74 -6.46 2.85
C PHE A 186 -15.22 -7.69 3.62
N LEU A 187 -14.44 -8.22 4.56
CA LEU A 187 -14.89 -9.35 5.39
C LEU A 187 -15.98 -8.92 6.38
N GLY A 188 -15.93 -7.67 6.84
CA GLY A 188 -16.97 -7.11 7.71
C GLY A 188 -18.36 -7.15 7.08
N THR A 189 -18.47 -7.16 5.74
CA THR A 189 -19.76 -7.23 5.03
C THR A 189 -20.42 -8.60 5.11
N GLN A 190 -19.73 -9.61 5.66
CA GLN A 190 -20.24 -10.98 5.82
C GLN A 190 -20.79 -11.22 7.24
N LEU A 191 -20.64 -10.25 8.15
CA LEU A 191 -21.06 -10.33 9.54
C LEU A 191 -22.41 -9.65 9.75
N SER A 192 -23.21 -10.16 10.68
CA SER A 192 -24.36 -9.41 11.21
C SER A 192 -23.88 -8.20 12.01
N GLY A 193 -24.72 -7.18 12.17
CA GLY A 193 -24.39 -6.02 13.02
C GLY A 193 -24.06 -6.43 14.46
N ARG A 194 -24.69 -7.47 15.00
CA ARG A 194 -24.39 -7.98 16.34
C ARG A 194 -22.97 -8.54 16.45
N GLU A 195 -22.49 -9.23 15.41
CA GLU A 195 -21.13 -9.79 15.36
C GLU A 195 -20.10 -8.72 15.04
N HIS A 196 -20.44 -7.77 14.16
CA HIS A 196 -19.54 -6.73 13.71
C HIS A 196 -19.31 -5.66 14.78
N ASN A 197 -20.36 -5.16 15.43
CA ASN A 197 -20.29 -3.98 16.29
C ASN A 197 -19.20 -4.05 17.36
N ASP A 198 -18.47 -2.95 17.49
CA ASP A 198 -17.44 -2.71 18.50
C ASP A 198 -18.07 -2.10 19.76
N ALA A 199 -18.39 -2.94 20.75
CA ALA A 199 -18.99 -2.48 22.01
C ALA A 199 -18.02 -1.59 22.79
N PHE A 200 -18.54 -0.48 23.34
CA PHE A 200 -17.76 0.41 24.20
C PHE A 200 -17.68 -0.09 25.64
N VAL A 201 -16.52 0.12 26.25
CA VAL A 201 -16.22 -0.12 27.67
C VAL A 201 -15.41 1.04 28.23
N SER A 202 -15.41 1.19 29.56
CA SER A 202 -14.55 2.19 30.23
C SER A 202 -13.08 1.87 29.99
N ASP A 203 -12.27 2.91 29.75
CA ASP A 203 -10.81 2.79 29.63
C ASP A 203 -10.09 2.80 31.00
N GLY A 204 -10.84 2.94 32.10
CA GLY A 204 -10.30 3.05 33.46
C GLY A 204 -9.67 4.41 33.82
N LYS A 205 -9.67 5.38 32.89
CA LYS A 205 -9.09 6.72 33.03
C LYS A 205 -10.11 7.85 32.85
N GLY A 206 -11.40 7.50 32.75
CA GLY A 206 -12.50 8.45 32.57
C GLY A 206 -12.94 8.63 31.12
N GLY A 207 -12.41 7.82 30.19
CA GLY A 207 -12.80 7.75 28.79
C GLY A 207 -13.48 6.42 28.42
N LEU A 208 -13.68 6.24 27.11
CA LEU A 208 -14.23 5.04 26.52
C LEU A 208 -13.23 4.44 25.54
N ARG A 209 -13.30 3.12 25.39
CA ARG A 209 -12.58 2.35 24.38
C ARG A 209 -13.47 1.24 23.85
N THR A 210 -13.09 0.53 22.79
CA THR A 210 -13.88 -0.58 22.28
C THR A 210 -13.30 -1.95 22.67
N VAL A 211 -14.17 -2.96 22.79
CA VAL A 211 -13.77 -4.34 23.12
C VAL A 211 -13.08 -5.01 21.92
N LYS A 212 -13.57 -4.74 20.72
CA LYS A 212 -13.04 -5.17 19.42
C LYS A 212 -12.69 -3.95 18.61
N ASN A 213 -11.99 -4.13 17.50
CA ASN A 213 -11.61 -3.04 16.62
C ASN A 213 -11.95 -3.34 15.15
N HIS A 214 -13.16 -3.85 14.88
CA HIS A 214 -13.59 -4.11 13.50
C HIS A 214 -13.77 -2.82 12.68
N SER A 215 -14.03 -1.70 13.33
CA SER A 215 -14.04 -0.35 12.72
C SER A 215 -12.66 0.11 12.25
N GLY A 216 -11.57 -0.50 12.74
CA GLY A 216 -10.22 -0.13 12.34
C GLY A 216 -9.79 1.24 12.84
N GLY A 217 -10.14 1.56 14.09
CA GLY A 217 -9.74 2.79 14.78
C GLY A 217 -10.51 4.05 14.34
N ILE A 218 -11.48 3.92 13.44
CA ILE A 218 -12.23 5.04 12.86
C ILE A 218 -13.73 4.74 12.87
N GLN A 219 -14.52 5.61 13.48
CA GLN A 219 -15.98 5.50 13.53
C GLN A 219 -16.60 6.82 13.08
N GLY A 220 -17.51 6.75 12.10
CA GLY A 220 -18.20 7.92 11.58
C GLY A 220 -17.31 8.96 10.89
N GLY A 221 -16.10 8.58 10.45
CA GLY A 221 -15.14 9.53 9.87
C GLY A 221 -14.03 9.98 10.80
N ILE A 222 -14.09 9.59 12.08
CA ILE A 222 -13.29 10.19 13.15
C ILE A 222 -12.52 9.10 13.90
N SER A 223 -11.26 9.36 14.24
CA SER A 223 -10.45 8.43 15.03
C SER A 223 -11.02 8.23 16.45
N ASN A 224 -11.12 6.98 16.88
CA ASN A 224 -11.72 6.62 18.18
C ASN A 224 -10.69 6.24 19.27
N GLY A 225 -9.39 6.26 18.93
CA GLY A 225 -8.28 6.00 19.86
C GLY A 225 -7.79 4.55 19.88
N GLU A 226 -8.51 3.61 19.28
CA GLU A 226 -7.96 2.29 18.98
C GLU A 226 -6.97 2.38 17.80
N ASN A 227 -6.21 1.31 17.57
CA ASN A 227 -5.27 1.26 16.45
C ASN A 227 -6.01 1.45 15.12
N ILE A 228 -5.56 2.40 14.31
CA ILE A 228 -6.04 2.48 12.93
C ILE A 228 -5.27 1.44 12.11
N TYR A 229 -5.97 0.57 11.40
CA TYR A 229 -5.31 -0.37 10.51
C TYR A 229 -6.07 -0.52 9.19
N PHE A 230 -5.30 -0.71 8.13
CA PHE A 230 -5.81 -0.84 6.78
C PHE A 230 -4.90 -1.69 5.92
N THR A 231 -5.44 -2.20 4.81
CA THR A 231 -4.70 -2.98 3.81
C THR A 231 -4.80 -2.29 2.45
N VAL A 232 -3.66 -2.21 1.76
CA VAL A 232 -3.54 -1.62 0.42
C VAL A 232 -3.16 -2.71 -0.57
N ALA A 233 -3.92 -2.83 -1.66
CA ALA A 233 -3.68 -3.81 -2.71
C ALA A 233 -2.88 -3.18 -3.86
N PHE A 234 -1.77 -3.83 -4.22
CA PHE A 234 -0.90 -3.46 -5.33
C PHE A 234 -1.02 -4.48 -6.45
N LYS A 235 -1.29 -4.00 -7.67
CA LYS A 235 -1.26 -4.86 -8.87
C LYS A 235 0.17 -5.26 -9.23
N PRO A 236 0.37 -6.30 -10.06
CA PRO A 236 1.68 -6.63 -10.62
C PRO A 236 2.31 -5.44 -11.36
N ALA A 237 3.65 -5.38 -11.35
CA ALA A 237 4.39 -4.41 -12.15
C ALA A 237 4.07 -4.62 -13.64
N ALA A 238 3.63 -3.56 -14.32
CA ALA A 238 3.09 -3.69 -15.68
C ALA A 238 4.16 -3.90 -16.76
N THR A 239 5.40 -3.49 -16.50
CA THR A 239 6.52 -3.79 -17.40
C THR A 239 7.14 -5.13 -17.01
N ILE A 240 7.12 -6.09 -17.93
CA ILE A 240 7.62 -7.46 -17.78
C ILE A 240 8.44 -7.81 -19.01
N SER A 241 9.42 -8.71 -18.91
CA SER A 241 10.33 -9.02 -20.04
C SER A 241 9.74 -10.08 -21.00
N VAL A 242 8.44 -10.36 -20.88
CA VAL A 242 7.66 -11.21 -21.80
C VAL A 242 7.06 -10.32 -22.89
N THR A 243 7.10 -10.78 -24.14
CA THR A 243 6.43 -10.12 -25.27
C THR A 243 4.94 -9.97 -25.00
N GLN A 244 4.41 -8.76 -25.18
CA GLN A 244 3.00 -8.46 -24.95
C GLN A 244 2.32 -8.03 -26.25
N GLU A 245 1.16 -8.61 -26.53
CA GLU A 245 0.27 -8.11 -27.57
C GLU A 245 -0.33 -6.76 -27.14
N THR A 246 -0.28 -5.79 -28.04
CA THR A 246 -0.79 -4.44 -27.81
C THR A 246 -1.19 -3.80 -29.15
N ALA A 247 -1.50 -2.51 -29.15
CA ALA A 247 -1.70 -1.74 -30.36
C ALA A 247 -0.82 -0.49 -30.33
N THR A 248 -0.36 -0.04 -31.48
CA THR A 248 0.26 1.28 -31.63
C THR A 248 -0.74 2.40 -31.30
N TYR A 249 -0.27 3.63 -31.13
CA TYR A 249 -1.13 4.78 -30.85
C TYR A 249 -2.18 5.08 -31.93
N ASP A 250 -2.00 4.58 -33.16
CA ASP A 250 -2.97 4.70 -34.27
C ASP A 250 -3.98 3.54 -34.34
N GLY A 251 -3.87 2.55 -33.43
CA GLY A 251 -4.80 1.43 -33.31
C GLY A 251 -4.40 0.16 -34.07
N LYS A 252 -3.25 0.12 -34.75
CA LYS A 252 -2.77 -1.12 -35.39
C LYS A 252 -2.19 -2.08 -34.37
N THR A 253 -2.62 -3.35 -34.42
CA THR A 253 -2.07 -4.44 -33.60
C THR A 253 -0.56 -4.57 -33.79
N GLY A 254 0.14 -4.85 -32.70
CA GLY A 254 1.55 -5.19 -32.72
C GLY A 254 1.98 -5.84 -31.41
N THR A 255 3.30 -5.99 -31.25
CA THR A 255 3.90 -6.56 -30.05
C THR A 255 4.89 -5.59 -29.45
N LEU A 256 4.98 -5.59 -28.12
CA LEU A 256 5.94 -4.79 -27.36
C LEU A 256 6.89 -5.72 -26.62
N GLU A 257 8.19 -5.53 -26.83
CA GLU A 257 9.26 -6.32 -26.21
C GLU A 257 10.11 -5.43 -25.31
N THR A 258 9.71 -5.32 -24.04
CA THR A 258 10.48 -4.48 -23.12
C THR A 258 11.77 -5.17 -22.68
N ARG A 259 12.90 -4.54 -22.98
CA ARG A 259 14.24 -5.01 -22.59
C ARG A 259 14.61 -4.51 -21.19
N GLY A 260 15.41 -5.30 -20.49
CA GLY A 260 15.99 -4.93 -19.20
C GLY A 260 15.39 -5.66 -18.01
N ARG A 261 15.92 -5.36 -16.82
CA ARG A 261 15.45 -5.96 -15.57
C ARG A 261 14.28 -5.15 -15.04
N HIS A 262 13.14 -5.81 -14.89
CA HIS A 262 11.96 -5.22 -14.27
C HIS A 262 11.74 -5.78 -12.87
N ASP A 263 11.00 -5.03 -12.06
CA ASP A 263 10.71 -5.42 -10.70
C ASP A 263 9.63 -6.51 -10.68
N PRO A 264 9.92 -7.73 -10.16
CA PRO A 264 8.95 -8.81 -10.12
C PRO A 264 7.84 -8.57 -9.08
N CYS A 265 8.05 -7.69 -8.08
CA CYS A 265 7.04 -7.36 -7.07
C CYS A 265 7.33 -6.02 -6.39
N VAL A 266 6.46 -5.03 -6.60
CA VAL A 266 6.64 -3.67 -6.06
C VAL A 266 6.26 -3.54 -4.57
N ALA A 267 5.57 -4.51 -3.99
CA ALA A 267 4.98 -4.40 -2.65
C ALA A 267 6.05 -4.14 -1.56
N SER A 268 7.16 -4.88 -1.56
CA SER A 268 8.22 -4.70 -0.55
C SER A 268 8.84 -3.31 -0.59
N ARG A 269 8.88 -2.65 -1.75
CA ARG A 269 9.38 -1.26 -1.88
C ARG A 269 8.34 -0.21 -1.51
N ALA A 270 7.06 -0.57 -1.53
CA ALA A 270 5.97 0.34 -1.23
C ALA A 270 5.67 0.47 0.27
N VAL A 271 6.20 -0.41 1.13
CA VAL A 271 6.08 -0.33 2.59
C VAL A 271 6.40 1.08 3.14
N PRO A 272 7.60 1.65 2.92
CA PRO A 272 7.91 2.99 3.42
C PRO A 272 7.06 4.10 2.77
N ILE A 273 6.51 3.87 1.57
CA ILE A 273 5.63 4.82 0.88
C ILE A 273 4.26 4.85 1.57
N VAL A 274 3.72 3.68 1.93
CA VAL A 274 2.46 3.54 2.68
C VAL A 274 2.58 4.23 4.04
N GLU A 275 3.65 3.94 4.80
CA GLU A 275 3.89 4.60 6.09
C GLU A 275 3.97 6.12 5.95
N SER A 276 4.69 6.61 4.94
CA SER A 276 4.86 8.04 4.69
C SER A 276 3.55 8.72 4.32
N MET A 277 2.73 8.09 3.46
CA MET A 277 1.42 8.63 3.10
C MET A 277 0.46 8.62 4.27
N ALA A 278 0.53 7.61 5.15
CA ALA A 278 -0.27 7.58 6.38
C ALA A 278 0.16 8.72 7.31
N ALA A 279 1.47 8.91 7.51
CA ALA A 279 2.00 9.99 8.34
C ALA A 279 1.55 11.37 7.85
N LEU A 280 1.53 11.60 6.53
CA LEU A 280 1.06 12.86 5.96
C LEU A 280 -0.43 13.10 6.25
N VAL A 281 -1.28 12.07 6.14
CA VAL A 281 -2.71 12.20 6.44
C VAL A 281 -2.99 12.40 7.93
N ILE A 282 -2.25 11.73 8.82
CA ILE A 282 -2.44 11.88 10.27
C ILE A 282 -1.94 13.25 10.77
N MET A 283 -0.98 13.86 10.07
CA MET A 283 -0.46 15.18 10.41
C MET A 283 -1.32 16.34 9.89
N GLU A 284 -1.98 16.16 8.74
CA GLU A 284 -2.89 17.16 8.13
C GLU A 284 -4.14 17.37 8.98
#